data_AF-A0A9P6WUG1-F1
#
_entry.id   AF-A0A9P6WUG1-F1
#
_cell.length_a   1.000
_cell.length_b   1.000
_cell.length_c   1.000
_cell.angle_alpha   90.00
_cell.angle_beta   90.00
_cell.angle_gamma   90.00
#
_symmetry.space_group_name_H-M   'P 1'
#
loop_
_entity.id
_entity.type
_entity.pdbx_description
1 polymer ?
#
loop_
_entity_poly.entity_id
_entity_poly.type
_entity_poly.pdbx_seq_one_letter_code
_entity_poly.pdbx_strand_id
1 'polypeptide(L)'
;MLGSRPSFASIVLLRACRPALVVDPILYVPATRAERSLLVRWRLGWLPGKPEDCPCGRDRRSRRHFLECDLIPSFLWSDLPRCPPGCYPIDFALSSLPLGRSARCPPWWSSLLLMLWHIQRLCRPDSFYAIDSSPGASWYSSSSRNSD
;
A
#
# COMPACT_ATOMS: atom_id res chain seq x y z
N MET A 1 -20.64 25.50 33.20
CA MET A 1 -19.57 25.13 34.16
C MET A 1 -20.10 23.92 34.91
N LEU A 2 -19.57 22.69 34.88
CA LEU A 2 -18.20 22.23 34.70
C LEU A 2 -18.14 21.11 33.65
N GLY A 3 -17.31 21.28 32.63
CA GLY A 3 -16.73 20.14 31.93
C GLY A 3 -15.70 19.51 32.86
N SER A 4 -15.97 18.29 33.35
CA SER A 4 -15.04 17.53 34.18
C SER A 4 -13.71 17.39 33.44
N ARG A 5 -12.68 18.08 33.95
CA ARG A 5 -11.31 17.91 33.46
C ARG A 5 -10.92 16.44 33.69
N PRO A 6 -10.51 15.69 32.65
CA PRO A 6 -10.03 14.34 32.87
C PRO A 6 -8.83 14.41 33.82
N SER A 7 -8.86 13.57 34.85
CA SER A 7 -7.76 13.45 35.81
C SER A 7 -6.46 13.14 35.07
N PHE A 8 -5.33 13.60 35.60
CA PHE A 8 -4.01 13.37 35.00
C PHE A 8 -3.75 11.86 34.75
N ALA A 9 -4.28 11.00 35.62
CA ALA A 9 -4.24 9.54 35.48
C ALA A 9 -5.01 9.02 34.26
N SER A 10 -6.15 9.63 33.92
CA SER A 10 -6.96 9.26 32.75
C SER A 10 -6.25 9.55 31.43
N ILE A 11 -5.48 10.65 31.36
CA ILE A 11 -4.68 11.00 30.17
C ILE A 11 -3.51 10.01 29.98
N VAL A 12 -2.90 9.55 31.07
CA VAL A 12 -1.78 8.59 31.05
C VAL A 12 -2.22 7.23 30.52
N LEU A 13 -3.37 6.72 30.96
CA LEU A 13 -3.91 5.44 30.49
C LEU A 13 -4.31 5.47 29.01
N LEU A 14 -4.88 6.58 28.53
CA LEU A 14 -5.23 6.73 27.12
C LEU A 14 -3.99 6.79 26.19
N ARG A 15 -2.87 7.35 26.66
CA ARG A 15 -1.60 7.35 25.91
C ARG A 15 -0.91 5.99 25.89
N ALA A 16 -1.05 5.20 26.95
CA ALA A 16 -0.51 3.84 27.00
C ALA A 16 -1.32 2.86 26.13
N CYS A 17 -2.62 3.09 25.96
CA CYS A 17 -3.50 2.24 25.16
C CYS A 17 -3.59 2.62 23.68
N ARG A 18 -3.15 3.82 23.30
CA ARG A 18 -3.01 4.16 21.88
C ARG A 18 -1.60 3.76 21.44
N PRO A 19 -1.44 2.84 20.47
CA PRO A 19 -0.17 2.80 19.75
C PRO A 19 0.11 4.24 19.31
N ALA A 20 1.37 4.68 19.44
CA ALA A 20 1.77 5.99 18.93
C ALA A 20 1.09 6.18 17.57
N LEU A 21 0.38 7.30 17.38
CA LEU A 21 -0.32 7.58 16.13
C LEU A 21 0.76 7.75 15.04
N VAL A 22 1.24 6.64 14.51
CA VAL A 22 2.21 6.60 13.43
C VAL A 22 1.41 6.86 12.16
N VAL A 23 1.68 7.99 11.53
CA VAL A 23 1.14 8.31 10.21
C VAL A 23 1.61 7.23 9.23
N ASP A 24 0.68 6.63 8.50
CA ASP A 24 1.01 5.55 7.57
C ASP A 24 2.03 6.02 6.51
N PRO A 25 3.10 5.25 6.24
CA PRO A 25 4.14 5.62 5.28
C PRO A 25 3.65 6.03 3.90
N ILE A 26 2.55 5.43 3.45
CA ILE A 26 1.92 5.71 2.16
C ILE A 26 1.64 7.22 1.96
N LEU A 27 1.46 7.97 3.04
CA LEU A 27 1.13 9.39 2.99
C LEU A 27 2.32 10.31 2.71
N TYR A 28 3.55 9.90 3.00
CA TYR A 28 4.75 10.74 2.81
C TYR A 28 5.79 10.14 1.87
N VAL A 29 5.69 8.86 1.52
CA VAL A 29 6.53 8.29 0.47
C VAL A 29 6.32 9.02 -0.87
N PRO A 30 7.39 9.29 -1.63
CA PRO A 30 7.27 9.84 -2.97
C PRO A 30 6.44 8.92 -3.89
N ALA A 31 5.35 9.47 -4.40
CA ALA A 31 4.42 8.78 -5.29
C ALA A 31 3.54 9.81 -6.01
N THR A 32 3.14 9.51 -7.24
CA THR A 32 2.13 10.27 -7.98
C THR A 32 0.77 10.19 -7.28
N ARG A 33 -0.19 11.04 -7.69
CA ARG A 33 -1.57 10.99 -7.18
C ARG A 33 -2.23 9.63 -7.45
N ALA A 34 -1.99 9.03 -8.62
CA ALA A 34 -2.56 7.75 -9.00
C ALA A 34 -2.00 6.60 -8.16
N GLU A 35 -0.67 6.51 -8.05
CA GLU A 35 0.02 5.51 -7.22
C GLU A 35 -0.43 5.59 -5.76
N ARG A 36 -0.48 6.80 -5.20
CA ARG A 36 -0.97 6.99 -3.82
C ARG A 36 -2.42 6.56 -3.65
N SER A 37 -3.27 6.77 -4.65
CA SER A 37 -4.66 6.30 -4.60
C SER A 37 -4.73 4.77 -4.53
N LEU A 38 -3.88 4.05 -5.28
CA LEU A 38 -3.82 2.59 -5.24
C LEU A 38 -3.37 2.07 -3.88
N LEU A 39 -2.28 2.63 -3.35
CA LEU A 39 -1.74 2.27 -2.04
C LEU A 39 -2.79 2.47 -0.93
N VAL A 40 -3.46 3.62 -0.91
CA VAL A 40 -4.50 3.93 0.07
C VAL A 40 -5.71 2.99 -0.08
N ARG A 41 -6.20 2.76 -1.30
CA ARG A 41 -7.33 1.84 -1.52
C ARG A 41 -7.01 0.42 -1.08
N TRP A 42 -5.77 -0.04 -1.34
CA TRP A 42 -5.32 -1.32 -0.85
C TRP A 42 -5.33 -1.35 0.67
N ARG A 43 -4.68 -0.37 1.32
CA ARG A 43 -4.56 -0.29 2.78
C ARG A 43 -5.91 -0.25 3.49
N LEU A 44 -6.90 0.42 2.90
CA LEU A 44 -8.27 0.52 3.43
C LEU A 44 -9.17 -0.69 3.09
N GLY A 45 -8.68 -1.68 2.34
CA GLY A 45 -9.49 -2.84 1.93
C GLY A 45 -10.51 -2.53 0.84
N TRP A 46 -10.39 -1.39 0.15
CA TRP A 46 -11.29 -0.99 -0.94
C TRP A 46 -10.95 -1.64 -2.28
N LEU A 47 -9.80 -2.32 -2.35
CA LEU A 47 -9.38 -3.15 -3.48
C LEU A 47 -9.16 -4.59 -2.96
N PRO A 48 -9.78 -5.63 -3.58
CA PRO A 48 -10.55 -5.63 -4.83
C PRO A 48 -11.95 -4.99 -4.81
N GLY A 49 -12.45 -4.59 -3.64
CA GLY A 49 -13.80 -4.04 -3.50
C GLY A 49 -14.84 -5.15 -3.41
N LYS A 50 -15.95 -5.04 -4.16
CA LYS A 50 -17.01 -6.05 -4.15
C LYS A 50 -16.51 -7.35 -4.79
N PRO A 51 -16.85 -8.54 -4.24
CA PRO A 51 -16.52 -9.81 -4.87
C PRO A 51 -17.20 -9.92 -6.24
N GLU A 52 -16.38 -9.92 -7.29
CA GLU A 52 -16.77 -10.12 -8.68
C GLU A 52 -15.93 -11.24 -9.28
N ASP A 53 -16.39 -11.84 -10.37
CA ASP A 53 -15.66 -12.94 -11.00
C ASP A 53 -14.37 -12.44 -11.66
N CYS A 54 -13.29 -13.20 -11.48
CA CYS A 54 -12.02 -12.86 -12.11
C CYS A 54 -12.05 -13.22 -13.61
N PRO A 55 -11.54 -12.36 -14.50
CA PRO A 55 -11.43 -12.69 -15.93
C PRO A 55 -10.58 -13.93 -16.24
N CYS A 56 -9.78 -14.43 -15.29
CA CYS A 56 -9.07 -15.70 -15.46
C CYS A 56 -9.98 -16.95 -15.41
N GLY A 57 -11.22 -16.80 -14.95
CA GLY A 57 -12.22 -17.88 -14.90
C GLY A 57 -12.09 -18.86 -13.75
N ARG A 58 -11.16 -18.69 -12.79
CA ARG A 58 -10.90 -19.66 -11.72
C ARG A 58 -11.61 -19.41 -10.39
N ASP A 59 -11.72 -18.15 -9.99
CA ASP A 59 -12.32 -17.75 -8.70
C ASP A 59 -12.79 -16.29 -8.77
N ARG A 60 -13.41 -15.83 -7.69
CA ARG A 60 -13.73 -14.42 -7.47
C ARG A 60 -12.48 -13.61 -7.13
N ARG A 61 -12.49 -12.35 -7.57
CA ARG A 61 -11.48 -11.35 -7.20
C ARG A 61 -11.46 -11.18 -5.68
N SER A 62 -10.43 -11.74 -5.07
CA SER A 62 -10.15 -11.69 -3.66
C SER A 62 -8.65 -11.55 -3.45
N ARG A 63 -8.22 -11.02 -2.29
CA ARG A 63 -6.79 -10.95 -1.96
C ARG A 63 -6.11 -12.32 -2.09
N ARG A 64 -6.76 -13.37 -1.56
CA ARG A 64 -6.28 -14.75 -1.65
C ARG A 64 -6.10 -15.19 -3.10
N HIS A 65 -7.13 -15.00 -3.93
CA HIS A 65 -7.10 -15.38 -5.34
C HIS A 65 -5.96 -14.71 -6.12
N PHE A 66 -5.63 -13.45 -5.81
CA PHE A 66 -4.57 -12.73 -6.54
C PHE A 66 -3.18 -13.34 -6.41
N LEU A 67 -2.91 -14.09 -5.34
CA LEU A 67 -1.63 -14.81 -5.18
C LEU A 67 -1.46 -15.91 -6.24
N GLU A 68 -2.58 -16.43 -6.75
CA GLU A 68 -2.65 -17.57 -7.64
C GLU A 68 -3.24 -17.18 -9.02
N CYS A 69 -3.40 -15.89 -9.32
CA CYS A 69 -4.05 -15.43 -10.55
C CYS A 69 -3.02 -15.28 -11.69
N ASP A 70 -3.21 -16.00 -12.80
CA ASP A 70 -2.28 -15.97 -13.95
C ASP A 70 -2.25 -14.62 -14.67
N LEU A 71 -3.28 -13.78 -14.48
CA LEU A 71 -3.34 -12.44 -15.04
C LEU A 71 -2.46 -11.43 -14.27
N ILE A 72 -1.91 -11.85 -13.13
CA ILE A 72 -0.96 -11.09 -12.35
C ILE A 72 0.43 -11.72 -12.56
N PRO A 73 1.39 -10.98 -13.16
CA PRO A 73 2.71 -11.54 -13.44
C PRO A 73 3.42 -12.05 -12.18
N SER A 74 3.79 -13.34 -12.17
CA SER A 74 4.32 -14.02 -10.99
C SER A 74 5.65 -13.45 -10.48
N PHE A 75 6.47 -12.89 -11.38
CA PHE A 75 7.74 -12.28 -11.03
C PHE A 75 7.57 -11.09 -10.06
N LEU A 76 6.45 -10.34 -10.17
CA LEU A 76 6.19 -9.21 -9.28
C LEU A 76 6.03 -9.66 -7.82
N TRP A 77 5.53 -10.88 -7.57
CA TRP A 77 5.46 -11.44 -6.22
C TRP A 77 6.85 -11.84 -5.69
N SER A 78 7.74 -12.27 -6.58
CA SER A 78 9.09 -12.70 -6.25
C SER A 78 9.99 -11.52 -5.87
N ASP A 79 9.71 -10.34 -6.41
CA ASP A 79 10.43 -9.10 -6.08
C ASP A 79 10.12 -8.58 -4.67
N LEU A 80 8.90 -8.86 -4.15
CA LEU A 80 8.46 -8.35 -2.86
C LEU A 80 9.33 -8.86 -1.69
N PRO A 81 9.42 -8.10 -0.58
CA PRO A 81 10.16 -8.56 0.59
C PRO A 81 9.57 -9.87 1.11
N ARG A 82 10.44 -10.78 1.57
CA ARG A 82 10.04 -12.11 2.03
C ARG A 82 9.01 -12.00 3.15
N CYS A 83 7.79 -12.42 2.83
CA CYS A 83 6.65 -12.35 3.73
C CYS A 83 6.66 -13.53 4.70
N PRO A 84 6.53 -13.29 6.03
CA PRO A 84 6.35 -14.36 6.99
C PRO A 84 5.09 -15.20 6.72
N PRO A 85 5.03 -16.47 7.17
CA PRO A 85 3.83 -17.30 7.07
C PRO A 85 2.63 -16.62 7.74
N GLY A 86 1.46 -16.68 7.09
CA GLY A 86 0.22 -16.09 7.61
C GLY A 86 0.04 -14.59 7.34
N CYS A 87 1.06 -13.91 6.80
CA CYS A 87 0.95 -12.53 6.34
C CYS A 87 0.67 -12.47 4.83
N TYR A 88 -0.04 -11.43 4.39
CA TYR A 88 -0.26 -11.18 2.97
C TYR A 88 0.92 -10.36 2.39
N PRO A 89 1.54 -10.77 1.26
CA PRO A 89 2.77 -10.15 0.75
C PRO A 89 2.70 -8.63 0.54
N ILE A 90 1.59 -8.12 -0.01
CA ILE A 90 1.40 -6.67 -0.21
C ILE A 90 1.27 -5.95 1.13
N ASP A 91 0.55 -6.52 2.10
CA ASP A 91 0.36 -5.90 3.42
C ASP A 91 1.69 -5.86 4.20
N PHE A 92 2.52 -6.90 4.06
CA PHE A 92 3.86 -6.94 4.61
C PHE A 92 4.79 -5.93 3.94
N ALA A 93 4.78 -5.83 2.61
CA ALA A 93 5.56 -4.85 1.87
C ALA A 93 5.22 -3.41 2.28
N LEU A 94 3.92 -3.08 2.38
CA LEU A 94 3.46 -1.76 2.84
C LEU A 94 3.88 -1.46 4.28
N SER A 95 3.86 -2.46 5.15
CA SER A 95 4.30 -2.32 6.54
C SER A 95 5.83 -2.21 6.67
N SER A 96 6.56 -2.60 5.62
CA SER A 96 8.02 -2.49 5.53
C SER A 96 8.50 -1.19 4.89
N LEU A 97 7.58 -0.26 4.56
CA LEU A 97 7.94 1.02 4.00
C LEU A 97 8.73 1.87 5.00
N PRO A 98 9.75 2.61 4.54
CA PRO A 98 10.54 3.44 5.42
C PRO A 98 9.72 4.61 5.97
N LEU A 99 10.00 5.00 7.22
CA LEU A 99 9.27 6.07 7.90
C LEU A 99 9.74 7.50 7.52
N GLY A 100 10.86 7.60 6.79
CA GLY A 100 11.50 8.87 6.45
C GLY A 100 11.30 9.26 4.99
N ARG A 101 11.04 10.56 4.74
CA ARG A 101 10.95 11.12 3.37
C ARG A 101 12.24 11.01 2.56
N SER A 102 13.39 10.99 3.23
CA SER A 102 14.72 10.85 2.62
C SER A 102 15.22 9.41 2.58
N ALA A 103 14.35 8.44 2.88
CA ALA A 103 14.74 7.05 2.83
C ALA A 103 14.96 6.58 1.40
N ARG A 104 15.91 5.64 1.24
CA ARG A 104 16.18 5.01 -0.05
C ARG A 104 14.93 4.28 -0.55
N CYS A 105 14.67 4.39 -1.84
CA CYS A 105 13.61 3.66 -2.51
C CYS A 105 13.84 2.14 -2.32
N PRO A 106 12.88 1.38 -1.78
CA PRO A 106 13.00 -0.07 -1.74
C PRO A 106 13.11 -0.64 -3.16
N PRO A 107 13.96 -1.66 -3.40
CA PRO A 107 14.19 -2.21 -4.74
C PRO A 107 12.91 -2.82 -5.35
N TRP A 108 11.96 -3.21 -4.50
CA TRP A 108 10.67 -3.81 -4.88
C TRP A 108 9.54 -2.81 -5.06
N TRP A 109 9.81 -1.50 -4.88
CA TRP A 109 8.78 -0.47 -4.90
C TRP A 109 8.03 -0.40 -6.24
N SER A 110 8.76 -0.43 -7.36
CA SER A 110 8.17 -0.42 -8.70
C SER A 110 7.31 -1.68 -8.93
N SER A 111 7.77 -2.85 -8.49
CA SER A 111 7.01 -4.10 -8.59
C SER A 111 5.74 -4.08 -7.76
N LEU A 112 5.77 -3.50 -6.55
CA LEU A 112 4.58 -3.29 -5.72
C LEU A 112 3.54 -2.39 -6.43
N LEU A 113 3.98 -1.28 -7.04
CA LEU A 113 3.08 -0.36 -7.75
C LEU A 113 2.46 -1.01 -9.00
N LEU A 114 3.28 -1.73 -9.78
CA LEU A 114 2.80 -2.52 -10.92
C LEU A 114 1.81 -3.59 -10.49
N MET A 115 2.08 -4.29 -9.39
CA MET A 115 1.18 -5.30 -8.82
C MET A 115 -0.20 -4.71 -8.52
N LEU A 116 -0.23 -3.59 -7.77
CA LEU A 116 -1.48 -2.91 -7.42
C LEU A 116 -2.23 -2.39 -8.66
N TRP A 117 -1.49 -2.01 -9.70
CA TRP A 117 -2.08 -1.62 -10.98
C TRP A 117 -2.72 -2.78 -11.72
N HIS A 118 -2.05 -3.94 -11.82
CA HIS A 118 -2.64 -5.15 -12.38
C HIS A 118 -3.93 -5.52 -11.64
N ILE A 119 -3.90 -5.50 -10.31
CA ILE A 119 -5.08 -5.77 -9.49
C ILE A 119 -6.19 -4.74 -9.75
N GLN A 120 -5.87 -3.44 -9.79
CA GLN A 120 -6.84 -2.39 -10.10
C GLN A 120 -7.47 -2.59 -11.48
N ARG A 121 -6.67 -2.91 -12.50
CA ARG A 121 -7.14 -3.13 -13.87
C ARG A 121 -8.07 -4.34 -13.95
N LEU A 122 -7.78 -5.40 -13.19
CA LEU A 122 -8.69 -6.54 -13.06
C LEU A 122 -10.01 -6.14 -12.39
N CYS A 123 -9.96 -5.31 -11.35
CA CYS A 123 -11.15 -4.94 -10.59
C CYS A 123 -12.00 -3.84 -11.25
N ARG A 124 -11.39 -2.98 -12.08
CA ARG A 124 -12.05 -1.85 -12.74
C ARG A 124 -11.41 -1.58 -14.10
N PRO A 125 -11.72 -2.39 -15.13
CA PRO A 125 -11.12 -2.27 -16.46
C PRO A 125 -11.45 -0.93 -17.14
N ASP A 126 -12.63 -0.37 -16.88
CA ASP A 126 -13.07 0.90 -17.50
C ASP A 126 -12.46 2.15 -16.85
N SER A 127 -11.71 1.97 -15.76
CA SER A 127 -11.16 3.10 -15.03
C SER A 127 -9.81 3.53 -15.62
N PHE A 128 -9.76 4.76 -16.13
CA PHE A 128 -8.55 5.39 -16.65
C PHE A 128 -7.61 5.74 -15.48
N TYR A 129 -6.84 4.75 -15.01
CA TYR A 129 -5.70 4.94 -14.13
C TYR A 129 -4.43 4.64 -14.91
N ALA A 130 -3.95 5.65 -15.63
CA ALA A 130 -2.60 5.61 -16.16
C ALA A 130 -1.62 5.63 -14.97
N ILE A 131 -0.98 4.51 -14.68
CA ILE A 131 0.35 4.58 -14.07
C ILE A 131 1.30 5.04 -15.19
N ASP A 132 2.21 5.94 -14.84
CA ASP A 132 3.27 6.39 -15.74
C ASP A 132 4.05 5.16 -16.29
N SER A 133 4.65 5.29 -17.46
CA SER A 133 5.51 4.26 -18.06
C SER A 133 6.68 3.86 -17.14
N SER A 134 6.97 4.65 -16.11
CA SER A 134 8.00 4.42 -15.09
C SER A 134 7.41 4.40 -13.66
N PRO A 135 6.80 3.28 -13.21
CA PRO A 135 6.24 3.14 -11.87
C PRO A 135 7.28 3.46 -10.78
N GLY A 136 6.93 4.37 -9.87
CA GLY A 136 7.83 4.80 -8.80
C GLY A 136 8.86 5.85 -9.20
N ALA A 137 8.83 6.38 -10.43
CA ALA A 137 9.73 7.44 -10.89
C ALA A 137 9.77 8.67 -9.97
N SER A 138 8.64 8.97 -9.33
CA SER A 138 8.54 10.05 -8.34
C SER A 138 9.56 9.92 -7.20
N TRP A 139 9.97 8.70 -6.83
CA TRP A 139 10.95 8.46 -5.77
C TRP A 139 12.38 8.76 -6.22
N TYR A 140 12.74 8.36 -7.43
CA TYR A 140 14.06 8.64 -8.00
C TYR A 140 14.24 10.15 -8.21
N SER A 141 13.21 10.84 -8.72
CA SER A 141 13.22 12.30 -8.93
C SER A 141 13.24 13.13 -7.65
N SER A 142 12.79 12.57 -6.52
CA SER A 142 12.80 13.26 -5.22
C SER A 142 14.12 13.06 -4.48
N SER A 143 14.81 11.96 -4.74
CA SER A 143 16.11 11.65 -4.12
C SER A 143 17.23 12.56 -4.67
N SER A 144 17.15 12.94 -5.95
CA SER A 144 18.12 13.84 -6.58
C SER A 144 18.06 15.28 -6.04
N ARG A 145 16.88 15.77 -5.63
CA ARG A 145 16.70 17.15 -5.12
C ARG A 145 17.19 17.36 -3.69
N ASN A 146 17.41 16.29 -2.93
CA ASN A 146 17.91 16.35 -1.54
C ASN A 146 19.42 16.10 -1.44
N SER A 147 20.13 16.06 -2.57
CA SER A 147 21.59 15.83 -2.63
C SER A 147 22.40 17.11 -2.90
N ASP A 148 21.72 18.26 -2.99
CA ASP A 148 22.30 19.62 -3.04
C ASP A 148 22.02 20.36 -1.72
#